data_AF-A0A942ZHL3-F1
#
_entry.id   AF-A0A942ZHL3-F1
#
_cell.length_a   1.000
_cell.length_b   1.000
_cell.length_c   1.000
_cell.angle_alpha   90.00
_cell.angle_beta   90.00
_cell.angle_gamma   90.00
#
_symmetry.space_group_name_H-M   'P 1'
#
loop_
_entity.id
_entity.type
_entity.pdbx_description
1 polymer ?
#
loop_
_entity_poly.entity_id
_entity_poly.type
_entity_poly.pdbx_seq_one_letter_code
_entity_poly.pdbx_strand_id
1 'polypeptide(L)'
;MPRKRKLLILLLSFVLLAFILMTPLSDLGRFGSAYDRMPEQGEILDVAELNSFLSVWAEFMRKDVAGYKSQQLSLSSRGTADGFPPQLVRWLKRQGWSAERFFYDEQKIRELANIASLEENVESNRKLLKKLEKDAASGANLKNIITRQEEQLKLARVNPQELELIKANLYQVNMIMDGKAVLKN
;
A
#
# COMPACT_ATOMS: atom_id res chain seq x y z
N MET A 1 4.69 -38.77 -16.73
CA MET A 1 5.83 -37.85 -16.50
C MET A 1 6.90 -38.55 -15.67
N PRO A 2 8.15 -38.62 -16.15
CA PRO A 2 9.21 -39.36 -15.46
C PRO A 2 9.54 -38.69 -14.12
N ARG A 3 9.61 -39.49 -13.04
CA ARG A 3 9.83 -39.04 -11.64
C ARG A 3 10.97 -38.02 -11.49
N LYS A 4 12.01 -38.14 -12.33
CA LYS A 4 13.16 -37.22 -12.39
C LYS A 4 12.79 -35.76 -12.73
N ARG A 5 11.78 -35.52 -13.58
CA ARG A 5 11.33 -34.16 -13.94
C ARG A 5 10.58 -33.47 -12.81
N LYS A 6 9.75 -34.21 -12.06
CA LYS A 6 9.04 -33.68 -10.89
C LYS A 6 10.01 -33.28 -9.77
N LEU A 7 11.04 -34.09 -9.57
CA LEU A 7 12.08 -33.81 -8.57
C LEU A 7 12.91 -32.59 -8.96
N LEU A 8 13.25 -32.43 -10.25
CA LEU A 8 13.93 -31.24 -10.76
C LEU A 8 13.12 -29.95 -10.57
N ILE A 9 11.81 -30.00 -10.85
CA ILE A 9 10.91 -28.85 -10.68
C ILE A 9 10.77 -28.49 -9.20
N LEU A 10 10.61 -29.49 -8.32
CA LEU A 10 10.56 -29.28 -6.86
C LEU A 10 11.84 -28.65 -6.33
N LEU A 11 13.00 -29.10 -6.82
CA LEU A 11 14.30 -28.56 -6.44
C LEU A 11 14.48 -27.13 -6.94
N LEU A 12 14.07 -26.82 -8.17
CA LEU A 12 14.06 -25.46 -8.72
C LEU A 12 13.12 -24.52 -7.95
N SER A 13 11.91 -24.97 -7.61
CA SER A 13 10.99 -24.19 -6.80
C SER A 13 11.51 -23.97 -5.39
N PHE A 14 12.18 -24.97 -4.81
CA PHE A 14 12.77 -24.85 -3.47
C PHE A 14 13.98 -23.92 -3.48
N VAL A 15 14.82 -23.95 -4.53
CA VAL A 15 15.93 -23.01 -4.71
C VAL A 15 15.41 -21.59 -4.95
N LEU A 16 14.35 -21.41 -5.74
CA LEU A 16 13.73 -20.09 -5.95
C LEU A 16 13.10 -19.56 -4.65
N LEU A 17 12.41 -20.41 -3.89
CA LEU A 17 11.80 -20.03 -2.62
C LEU A 17 12.87 -19.74 -1.56
N ALA A 18 13.92 -20.56 -1.49
CA ALA A 18 15.05 -20.35 -0.61
C ALA A 18 15.85 -19.11 -1.01
N PHE A 19 15.97 -18.80 -2.29
CA PHE A 19 16.56 -17.56 -2.78
C PHE A 19 15.74 -16.35 -2.31
N ILE A 20 14.40 -16.37 -2.47
CA ILE A 20 13.50 -15.30 -1.98
C ILE A 20 13.57 -15.16 -0.44
N LEU A 21 13.67 -16.27 0.29
CA LEU A 21 13.75 -16.28 1.76
C LEU A 21 15.14 -15.93 2.31
N MET A 22 16.22 -16.19 1.57
CA MET A 22 17.60 -15.91 1.98
C MET A 22 18.16 -14.61 1.39
N THR A 23 17.56 -14.02 0.35
CA THR A 23 17.83 -12.63 -0.01
C THR A 23 17.29 -11.78 1.14
N PRO A 24 18.15 -11.14 1.94
CA PRO A 24 17.68 -10.33 3.04
C PRO A 24 16.95 -9.11 2.43
N LEU A 25 15.71 -8.88 2.84
CA LEU A 25 14.88 -7.74 2.45
C LEU A 25 15.58 -6.38 2.64
N SER A 26 16.70 -6.35 3.38
CA SER A 26 17.54 -5.17 3.60
C SER A 26 18.34 -4.70 2.37
N ASP A 27 18.57 -5.54 1.34
CA ASP A 27 19.24 -5.08 0.10
C ASP A 27 18.27 -4.50 -0.94
N LEU A 28 16.97 -4.68 -0.75
CA LEU A 28 15.93 -3.86 -1.38
C LEU A 28 15.70 -2.55 -0.61
N GLY A 29 16.38 -2.35 0.54
CA GLY A 29 16.17 -1.22 1.44
C GLY A 29 17.22 -0.11 1.36
N ARG A 30 18.25 -0.24 0.52
CA ARG A 30 19.21 0.85 0.27
C ARG A 30 18.68 1.83 -0.79
N PHE A 31 17.54 2.46 -0.52
CA PHE A 31 17.09 3.64 -1.26
C PHE A 31 17.59 4.90 -0.54
N GLY A 32 18.91 5.08 -0.56
CA GLY A 32 19.53 6.33 -0.17
C GLY A 32 19.53 7.29 -1.35
N SER A 33 18.58 8.22 -1.37
CA SER A 33 18.83 9.59 -1.83
C SER A 33 17.70 10.48 -1.35
N ALA A 34 18.06 11.61 -0.76
CA ALA A 34 17.15 12.70 -0.49
C ALA A 34 16.30 12.97 -1.74
N TYR A 35 14.98 13.05 -1.55
CA TYR A 35 14.07 13.44 -2.62
C TYR A 35 14.39 14.91 -2.96
N ASP A 36 15.07 15.14 -4.09
CA ASP A 36 15.75 16.41 -4.42
C ASP A 36 14.79 17.60 -4.63
N ARG A 37 13.47 17.36 -4.77
CA ARG A 37 12.43 18.39 -4.88
C ARG A 37 11.19 17.98 -4.14
N MET A 38 10.73 18.79 -3.18
CA MET A 38 9.43 18.58 -2.53
C MET A 38 8.32 18.69 -3.59
N PRO A 39 7.55 17.64 -3.83
CA PRO A 39 6.54 17.63 -4.88
C PRO A 39 5.27 18.36 -4.41
N GLU A 40 4.64 19.14 -5.28
CA GLU A 40 3.51 20.01 -4.94
C GLU A 40 2.18 19.25 -4.86
N GLN A 41 1.23 19.69 -4.03
CA GLN A 41 -0.08 19.04 -3.92
C GLN A 41 -0.75 18.90 -5.30
N GLY A 42 -1.14 17.68 -5.67
CA GLY A 42 -1.77 17.37 -6.96
C GLY A 42 -0.83 16.83 -8.04
N GLU A 43 0.48 16.77 -7.78
CA GLU A 43 1.39 16.02 -8.63
C GLU A 43 1.13 14.50 -8.55
N ILE A 44 1.52 13.80 -9.61
CA ILE A 44 1.38 12.35 -9.71
C ILE A 44 2.36 11.68 -8.75
N LEU A 45 1.87 10.73 -7.96
CA LEU A 45 2.66 9.91 -7.05
C LEU A 45 3.53 8.95 -7.88
N ASP A 46 4.83 9.14 -7.83
CA ASP A 46 5.78 8.25 -8.50
C ASP A 46 6.36 7.17 -7.55
N VAL A 47 7.19 6.29 -8.11
CA VAL A 47 7.82 5.18 -7.37
C VAL A 47 8.75 5.70 -6.27
N ALA A 48 9.55 6.73 -6.56
CA ALA A 48 10.53 7.25 -5.63
C ALA A 48 9.85 7.95 -4.45
N GLU A 49 8.79 8.69 -4.74
CA GLU A 49 7.95 9.35 -3.76
C GLU A 49 7.24 8.34 -2.86
N LEU A 50 6.59 7.33 -3.44
CA LEU A 50 5.94 6.26 -2.68
C LEU A 50 6.95 5.56 -1.74
N ASN A 51 8.13 5.23 -2.22
CA ASN A 51 9.16 4.57 -1.40
C ASN A 51 9.67 5.46 -0.26
N SER A 52 9.94 6.74 -0.57
CA SER A 52 10.33 7.73 0.42
C SER A 52 9.23 7.90 1.49
N PHE A 53 7.97 7.99 1.05
CA PHE A 53 6.82 8.15 1.92
C PHE A 53 6.67 6.95 2.85
N LEU A 54 6.67 5.72 2.32
CA LEU A 54 6.50 4.50 3.12
C LEU A 54 7.61 4.36 4.19
N SER A 55 8.84 4.75 3.86
CA SER A 55 9.95 4.77 4.81
C SER A 55 9.68 5.74 5.96
N VAL A 56 9.31 6.98 5.64
CA VAL A 56 9.05 8.02 6.64
C VAL A 56 7.78 7.71 7.43
N TRP A 57 6.76 7.13 6.80
CA TRP A 57 5.53 6.67 7.45
C TRP A 57 5.81 5.56 8.47
N ALA A 58 6.61 4.56 8.11
CA ALA A 58 7.02 3.50 9.03
C ALA A 58 7.76 4.07 10.25
N GLU A 59 8.64 5.05 10.05
CA GLU A 59 9.31 5.74 11.14
C GLU A 59 8.35 6.55 12.02
N PHE A 60 7.41 7.26 11.39
CA PHE A 60 6.38 8.07 12.03
C PHE A 60 5.45 7.23 12.90
N MET A 61 5.13 6.01 12.48
CA MET A 61 4.31 5.06 13.25
C MET A 61 5.07 4.43 14.41
N ARG A 62 6.41 4.27 14.30
CA ARG A 62 7.25 3.63 15.32
C ARG A 62 7.66 4.57 16.43
N LYS A 63 8.26 5.68 16.05
CA LYS A 63 8.66 6.72 16.99
C LYS A 63 7.34 7.41 17.31
N ASP A 64 6.91 7.43 18.57
CA ASP A 64 5.85 8.33 18.99
C ASP A 64 6.39 9.77 18.87
N VAL A 65 6.60 10.24 17.62
CA VAL A 65 7.51 11.34 17.27
C VAL A 65 7.08 12.62 17.97
N ALA A 66 5.84 12.69 18.45
CA ALA A 66 5.38 13.83 19.22
C ALA A 66 4.21 13.57 20.21
N GLY A 67 3.93 12.32 20.63
CA GLY A 67 2.77 12.03 21.51
C GLY A 67 1.42 12.14 20.80
N TYR A 68 1.44 12.23 19.47
CA TYR A 68 0.24 12.35 18.65
C TYR A 68 -0.09 10.99 18.08
N LYS A 69 -1.25 10.46 18.44
CA LYS A 69 -1.82 9.30 17.74
C LYS A 69 -1.99 9.70 16.28
N SER A 70 -1.27 9.03 15.39
CA SER A 70 -1.27 9.25 13.93
C SER A 70 -2.68 9.37 13.33
N GLN A 71 -3.65 8.64 13.90
CA GLN A 71 -5.07 8.66 13.53
C GLN A 71 -5.76 10.02 13.73
N GLN A 72 -5.39 10.80 14.76
CA GLN A 72 -6.01 12.11 14.98
C GLN A 72 -5.50 13.18 14.01
N LEU A 73 -4.22 13.11 13.62
CA LEU A 73 -3.58 14.10 12.73
C LEU A 73 -4.00 13.92 11.25
N SER A 74 -4.15 12.68 10.80
CA SER A 74 -4.61 12.38 9.43
C SER A 74 -6.03 12.92 9.16
N LEU A 75 -6.92 12.81 10.15
CA LEU A 75 -8.33 13.22 10.02
C LEU A 75 -8.57 14.71 10.28
N SER A 76 -7.75 15.36 11.12
CA SER A 76 -7.93 16.77 11.50
C SER A 76 -7.27 17.77 10.56
N SER A 77 -6.34 17.33 9.70
CA SER A 77 -5.52 18.20 8.85
C SER A 77 -6.17 18.67 7.54
N ARG A 78 -7.51 18.63 7.44
CA ARG A 78 -8.26 19.09 6.26
C ARG A 78 -8.19 20.62 6.02
N GLY A 79 -7.31 21.34 6.73
CA GLY A 79 -7.06 22.76 6.53
C GLY A 79 -5.67 23.20 7.01
N THR A 80 -4.81 23.56 6.06
CA THR A 80 -3.60 24.41 6.17
C THR A 80 -2.48 23.96 7.14
N ALA A 81 -1.22 24.21 6.75
CA ALA A 81 -0.02 23.96 7.57
C ALA A 81 -0.09 24.48 9.02
N ASP A 82 -0.92 25.49 9.30
CA ASP A 82 -1.13 26.10 10.61
C ASP A 82 -1.79 25.15 11.64
N GLY A 83 -2.39 24.04 11.18
CA GLY A 83 -3.00 23.02 12.05
C GLY A 83 -2.01 22.00 12.62
N PHE A 84 -0.77 21.94 12.12
CA PHE A 84 0.19 20.90 12.54
C PHE A 84 1.07 21.34 13.71
N PRO A 85 1.35 20.43 14.67
CA PRO A 85 2.30 20.71 15.74
C PRO A 85 3.69 21.11 15.22
N PRO A 86 4.32 22.20 15.73
CA PRO A 86 5.62 22.66 15.23
C PRO A 86 6.74 21.61 15.32
N GLN A 87 6.67 20.71 16.32
CA GLN A 87 7.64 19.62 16.46
C GLN A 87 7.52 18.60 15.32
N LEU A 88 6.29 18.28 14.91
CA LEU A 88 6.00 17.39 13.79
C LEU A 88 6.48 18.00 12.48
N VAL A 89 6.14 19.27 12.23
CA VAL A 89 6.59 19.99 11.02
C VAL A 89 8.11 20.01 10.93
N ARG A 90 8.82 20.28 12.04
CA ARG A 90 10.29 20.22 12.07
C ARG A 90 10.83 18.81 11.83
N TRP A 91 10.18 17.79 12.36
CA TRP A 91 10.61 16.40 12.14
C TRP A 91 10.44 16.02 10.67
N LEU A 92 9.28 16.24 10.07
CA LEU A 92 9.02 15.98 8.65
C LEU A 92 9.98 16.75 7.74
N LYS A 93 10.24 18.03 8.05
CA LYS A 93 11.21 18.83 7.29
C LYS A 93 12.61 18.23 7.30
N ARG A 94 13.05 17.63 8.42
CA ARG A 94 14.34 16.90 8.48
C ARG A 94 14.33 15.60 7.68
N GLN A 95 13.16 14.99 7.49
CA GLN A 95 12.98 13.83 6.62
C GLN A 95 12.82 14.21 5.14
N GLY A 96 12.87 15.50 4.78
CA GLY A 96 12.68 15.97 3.42
C GLY A 96 11.21 16.15 3.01
N TRP A 97 10.28 16.15 3.96
CA TRP A 97 8.83 16.25 3.71
C TRP A 97 8.24 17.56 4.20
N SER A 98 7.29 18.12 3.45
CA SER A 98 6.34 19.10 3.98
C SER A 98 5.19 18.36 4.68
N ALA A 99 4.66 18.92 5.77
CA ALA A 99 3.57 18.28 6.50
C ALA A 99 2.32 18.11 5.62
N GLU A 100 2.00 19.14 4.84
CA GLU A 100 0.86 19.10 3.93
C GLU A 100 0.99 18.00 2.87
N ARG A 101 2.14 17.89 2.19
CA ARG A 101 2.34 16.85 1.17
C ARG A 101 2.32 15.46 1.79
N PHE A 102 2.97 15.30 2.93
CA PHE A 102 3.04 14.02 3.64
C PHE A 102 1.64 13.48 4.00
N PHE A 103 0.77 14.31 4.56
CA PHE A 103 -0.59 13.88 4.90
C PHE A 103 -1.53 13.81 3.69
N TYR A 104 -1.27 14.60 2.63
CA TYR A 104 -1.95 14.43 1.35
C TYR A 104 -1.66 13.05 0.74
N ASP A 105 -0.38 12.67 0.65
CA ASP A 105 0.01 11.36 0.09
C ASP A 105 -0.48 10.21 0.97
N GLU A 106 -0.54 10.39 2.29
CA GLU A 106 -1.15 9.39 3.15
C GLU A 106 -2.60 9.09 2.77
N GLN A 107 -3.43 10.13 2.63
CA GLN A 107 -4.84 9.97 2.25
C GLN A 107 -4.97 9.36 0.86
N LYS A 108 -4.16 9.84 -0.09
CA LYS A 108 -4.13 9.37 -1.48
C LYS A 108 -3.72 7.89 -1.57
N ILE A 109 -2.65 7.49 -0.88
CA ILE A 109 -2.17 6.11 -0.84
C ILE A 109 -3.21 5.20 -0.18
N ARG A 110 -3.89 5.65 0.89
CA ARG A 110 -4.99 4.87 1.48
C ARG A 110 -6.15 4.70 0.51
N GLU A 111 -6.55 5.75 -0.19
CA GLU A 111 -7.61 5.66 -1.20
C GLU A 111 -7.22 4.67 -2.31
N LEU A 112 -6.03 4.81 -2.89
CA LEU A 112 -5.52 3.91 -3.92
C LEU A 112 -5.45 2.45 -3.43
N ALA A 113 -4.96 2.22 -2.21
CA ALA A 113 -4.87 0.87 -1.63
C ALA A 113 -6.25 0.25 -1.36
N ASN A 114 -7.23 1.06 -0.93
CA ASN A 114 -8.61 0.61 -0.76
C ASN A 114 -9.24 0.22 -2.11
N ILE A 115 -9.03 1.02 -3.16
CA ILE A 115 -9.51 0.72 -4.51
C ILE A 115 -8.84 -0.54 -5.06
N ALA A 116 -7.52 -0.66 -4.93
CA ALA A 116 -6.79 -1.86 -5.35
C ALA A 116 -7.29 -3.13 -4.62
N SER A 117 -7.50 -3.05 -3.31
CA SER A 117 -8.04 -4.16 -2.52
C SER A 117 -9.48 -4.51 -2.93
N LEU A 118 -10.30 -3.50 -3.27
CA LEU A 118 -11.66 -3.69 -3.76
C LEU A 118 -11.67 -4.44 -5.12
N GLU A 119 -10.74 -4.13 -6.02
CA GLU A 119 -10.58 -4.86 -7.29
C GLU A 119 -10.19 -6.33 -7.08
N GLU A 120 -9.21 -6.61 -6.22
CA GLU A 120 -8.82 -7.99 -5.87
C GLU A 120 -9.98 -8.78 -5.24
N ASN A 121 -10.77 -8.11 -4.39
CA ASN A 121 -11.95 -8.69 -3.76
C ASN A 121 -13.03 -9.02 -4.79
N VAL A 122 -13.30 -8.12 -5.74
CA VAL A 122 -14.24 -8.39 -6.84
C VAL A 122 -13.78 -9.58 -7.68
N GLU A 123 -12.51 -9.65 -8.04
CA GLU A 123 -11.97 -10.77 -8.82
C GLU A 123 -12.08 -12.09 -8.04
N SER A 124 -11.72 -12.07 -6.76
CA SER A 124 -11.83 -13.23 -5.87
C SER A 124 -13.28 -13.69 -5.69
N ASN A 125 -14.20 -12.75 -5.50
CA ASN A 125 -15.64 -13.03 -5.40
C ASN A 125 -16.20 -13.59 -6.70
N ARG A 126 -15.78 -13.09 -7.88
CA ARG A 126 -16.14 -13.67 -9.17
C ARG A 126 -15.65 -15.10 -9.32
N LYS A 127 -14.43 -15.42 -8.86
CA LYS A 127 -13.90 -16.80 -8.85
C LYS A 127 -14.69 -17.71 -7.91
N LEU A 128 -15.08 -17.21 -6.74
CA LEU A 128 -15.92 -17.95 -5.79
C LEU A 128 -17.32 -18.21 -6.34
N LEU A 129 -17.94 -17.22 -7.00
CA LEU A 129 -19.25 -17.37 -7.61
C LEU A 129 -19.28 -18.51 -8.64
N LYS A 130 -18.23 -18.64 -9.47
CA LYS A 130 -18.07 -19.76 -10.41
C LYS A 130 -17.96 -21.12 -9.73
N LYS A 131 -17.43 -21.18 -8.50
CA LYS A 131 -17.34 -22.44 -7.73
C LYS A 131 -18.65 -22.79 -7.02
N LEU A 132 -19.49 -21.79 -6.76
CA LEU A 132 -20.78 -21.93 -6.08
C LEU A 132 -21.94 -22.21 -7.04
N GLU A 133 -21.69 -22.62 -8.29
CA GLU A 133 -22.71 -22.93 -9.30
C GLU A 133 -23.81 -23.92 -8.84
N LYS A 134 -23.57 -24.68 -7.77
CA LYS A 134 -24.52 -25.64 -7.19
C LYS A 134 -25.33 -25.11 -5.99
N ASP A 135 -25.02 -23.93 -5.46
CA ASP A 135 -25.75 -23.28 -4.36
C ASP A 135 -26.36 -21.95 -4.83
N ALA A 136 -27.63 -22.02 -5.21
CA ALA A 136 -28.36 -20.89 -5.79
C ALA A 136 -28.55 -19.71 -4.80
N ALA A 137 -28.69 -19.99 -3.50
CA ALA A 137 -28.90 -18.96 -2.50
C ALA A 137 -27.61 -18.18 -2.19
N SER A 138 -26.50 -18.91 -1.98
CA SER A 138 -25.19 -18.29 -1.77
C SER A 138 -24.70 -17.54 -3.03
N GLY A 139 -25.00 -18.06 -4.21
CA GLY A 139 -24.70 -17.41 -5.49
C GLY A 139 -25.41 -16.07 -5.68
N ALA A 140 -26.69 -15.98 -5.30
CA ALA A 140 -27.47 -14.74 -5.41
C ALA A 140 -26.94 -13.62 -4.51
N ASN A 141 -26.61 -13.93 -3.25
CA ASN A 141 -26.05 -12.97 -2.30
C ASN A 141 -24.67 -12.46 -2.77
N LEU A 142 -23.80 -13.37 -3.22
CA LEU A 142 -22.47 -13.01 -3.70
C LEU A 142 -22.52 -12.14 -4.97
N LYS A 143 -23.48 -12.40 -5.88
CA LYS A 143 -23.72 -11.57 -7.06
C LYS A 143 -24.08 -10.13 -6.69
N ASN A 144 -24.96 -9.94 -5.70
CA ASN A 144 -25.32 -8.61 -5.22
C ASN A 144 -24.13 -7.86 -4.60
N ILE A 145 -23.26 -8.56 -3.87
CA ILE A 145 -22.02 -8.00 -3.32
C ILE A 145 -21.11 -7.53 -4.46
N ILE A 146 -20.87 -8.38 -5.46
CA ILE A 146 -20.03 -8.05 -6.63
C ILE A 146 -20.57 -6.81 -7.36
N THR A 147 -21.88 -6.75 -7.64
CA THR A 147 -22.48 -5.59 -8.32
C THR A 147 -22.23 -4.29 -7.56
N ARG A 148 -22.42 -4.27 -6.23
CA ARG A 148 -22.16 -3.08 -5.42
C ARG A 148 -20.69 -2.67 -5.42
N GLN A 149 -19.78 -3.64 -5.34
CA GLN A 149 -18.34 -3.37 -5.40
C GLN A 149 -17.93 -2.82 -6.77
N GLU A 150 -18.50 -3.33 -7.86
CA GLU A 150 -18.29 -2.81 -9.22
C GLU A 150 -18.85 -1.39 -9.40
N GLU A 151 -20.00 -1.08 -8.81
CA GLU A 151 -20.55 0.28 -8.80
C GLU A 151 -19.62 1.26 -8.05
N GLN A 152 -19.08 0.85 -6.90
CA GLN A 152 -18.09 1.64 -6.16
C GLN A 152 -16.83 1.91 -7.01
N LEU A 153 -16.31 0.89 -7.70
CA LEU A 153 -15.13 1.04 -8.57
C LEU A 153 -15.39 1.97 -9.76
N LYS A 154 -16.60 1.98 -10.33
CA LYS A 154 -16.96 2.91 -11.43
C LYS A 154 -16.99 4.36 -10.99
N LEU A 155 -17.29 4.62 -9.72
CA LEU A 155 -17.34 5.97 -9.15
C LEU A 155 -15.97 6.45 -8.68
N ALA A 156 -15.01 5.54 -8.48
CA ALA A 156 -13.67 5.87 -8.05
C ALA A 156 -12.94 6.67 -9.14
N ARG A 157 -12.51 7.88 -8.80
CA ARG A 157 -11.74 8.76 -9.68
C ARG A 157 -10.26 8.70 -9.26
N VAL A 158 -9.59 7.63 -9.66
CA VAL A 158 -8.16 7.44 -9.37
C VAL A 158 -7.34 7.48 -10.66
N ASN A 159 -6.08 7.91 -10.55
CA ASN A 159 -5.15 7.86 -11.67
C ASN A 159 -4.74 6.40 -11.93
N PRO A 160 -4.88 5.87 -13.16
CA PRO A 160 -4.51 4.48 -13.46
C PRO A 160 -3.05 4.16 -13.19
N GLN A 161 -2.11 5.10 -13.43
CA GLN A 161 -0.68 4.85 -13.24
C GLN A 161 -0.33 4.67 -11.76
N GLU A 162 -0.91 5.50 -10.90
CA GLU A 162 -0.73 5.43 -9.44
C GLU A 162 -1.40 4.17 -8.87
N LEU A 163 -2.57 3.80 -9.43
CA LEU A 163 -3.26 2.58 -9.03
C LEU A 163 -2.43 1.33 -9.35
N GLU A 164 -1.85 1.23 -10.55
CA GLU A 164 -0.98 0.12 -10.92
C GLU A 164 0.30 0.06 -10.06
N LEU A 165 0.86 1.22 -9.71
CA LEU A 165 1.99 1.32 -8.79
C LEU A 165 1.65 0.71 -7.41
N ILE A 166 0.48 1.06 -6.86
CA ILE A 166 0.02 0.54 -5.57
C ILE A 166 -0.32 -0.95 -5.65
N LYS A 167 -1.00 -1.40 -6.72
CA LYS A 167 -1.32 -2.82 -6.93
C LYS A 167 -0.09 -3.71 -6.92
N ALA A 168 0.97 -3.30 -7.60
CA ALA A 168 2.22 -4.06 -7.66
C ALA A 168 2.83 -4.34 -6.27
N ASN A 169 2.52 -3.50 -5.28
CA ASN A 169 3.08 -3.56 -3.93
C ASN A 169 1.99 -3.60 -2.83
N LEU A 170 0.76 -3.97 -3.17
CA LEU A 170 -0.42 -3.73 -2.33
C LEU A 170 -0.28 -4.30 -0.92
N TYR A 171 0.23 -5.53 -0.81
CA TYR A 171 0.46 -6.17 0.48
C TYR A 171 1.44 -5.38 1.36
N GLN A 172 2.56 -4.93 0.78
CA GLN A 172 3.58 -4.18 1.51
C GLN A 172 3.05 -2.80 1.91
N VAL A 173 2.39 -2.11 0.98
CA VAL A 173 1.74 -0.81 1.24
C VAL A 173 0.79 -0.94 2.42
N ASN A 174 -0.15 -1.89 2.38
CA ASN A 174 -1.11 -2.11 3.47
C ASN A 174 -0.43 -2.43 4.80
N MET A 175 0.59 -3.29 4.79
CA MET A 175 1.32 -3.64 6.00
C MET A 175 2.04 -2.45 6.64
N ILE A 176 2.65 -1.57 5.84
CA ILE A 176 3.33 -0.37 6.34
C ILE A 176 2.31 0.69 6.79
N MET A 177 1.25 0.90 5.99
CA MET A 177 0.19 1.88 6.28
C MET A 177 -0.61 1.55 7.54
N ASP A 178 -0.73 0.26 7.86
CA ASP A 178 -1.34 -0.24 9.10
C ASP A 178 -0.38 -0.27 10.29
N GLY A 179 0.90 0.05 10.09
CA GLY A 179 1.94 -0.05 11.12
C GLY A 179 2.29 -1.51 11.52
N LYS A 180 1.92 -2.49 10.68
CA LYS A 180 2.16 -3.93 10.92
C LYS A 180 3.51 -4.42 10.39
N ALA A 181 4.07 -3.75 9.37
CA ALA A 181 5.43 -4.00 8.90
C ALA A 181 6.33 -2.80 9.19
N VAL A 182 7.55 -3.12 9.61
CA VAL A 182 8.62 -2.15 9.84
C VAL A 182 9.70 -2.42 8.80
N LEU A 183 10.08 -1.39 8.05
CA LEU A 183 11.32 -1.41 7.29
C LEU A 183 12.45 -1.40 8.32
N LYS A 184 13.10 -2.57 8.52
CA LYS A 184 14.26 -2.66 9.40
C LYS A 184 15.44 -1.96 8.71
N ASN A 185 15.97 -0.93 9.38
CA ASN A 185 17.24 -0.29 9.03
C ASN A 185 18.40 -1.30 9.09
#